data_AF-A0A9D6XBP8-F1
#
_entry.id   AF-A0A9D6XBP8-F1
#
_cell.length_a   1.000
_cell.length_b   1.000
_cell.length_c   1.000
_cell.angle_alpha   90.00
_cell.angle_beta   90.00
_cell.angle_gamma   90.00
#
_symmetry.space_group_name_H-M   'P 1'
#
loop_
_entity.id
_entity.type
_entity.pdbx_description
1 polymer ?
#
loop_
_entity_poly.entity_id
_entity_poly.type
_entity_poly.pdbx_seq_one_letter_code
_entity_poly.pdbx_strand_id
1 'polypeptide(L)' 'MAVSWLYPGKTVEIDSVCLDCGEPVRVVVKDGKILSRDPEGLIGHVSVPIGRWVFNIPYS' A
#
# COMPACT_ATOMS: atom_id res chain seq x y z
N MET A 1 2.10 0.36 0.68
CA MET A 1 2.76 1.61 0.20
C MET A 1 4.20 1.76 0.66
N ALA A 2 4.52 1.45 1.93
CA ALA A 2 5.89 1.51 2.45
C ALA A 2 6.92 0.73 1.61
N VAL A 3 6.50 -0.30 0.88
CA VAL A 3 7.38 -1.08 -0.03
C VAL A 3 8.14 -0.22 -1.05
N SER A 4 7.57 0.93 -1.47
CA SER A 4 8.27 1.85 -2.40
C SER A 4 9.51 2.50 -1.79
N TRP A 5 9.61 2.58 -0.46
CA TRP A 5 10.79 3.13 0.23
C TRP A 5 11.98 2.17 0.21
N LEU A 6 11.75 0.87 -0.01
CA LEU A 6 12.84 -0.09 -0.18
C LEU A 6 13.56 0.08 -1.52
N TYR A 7 12.99 0.83 -2.47
CA TYR A 7 13.53 1.05 -3.80
C TYR A 7 13.54 2.54 -4.18
N PRO A 8 14.40 3.37 -3.55
CA PRO A 8 14.42 4.81 -3.77
C PRO A 8 14.58 5.18 -5.25
N GLY A 9 13.76 6.12 -5.72
CA GLY A 9 13.75 6.60 -7.10
C GLY A 9 13.20 5.62 -8.13
N LYS A 10 12.78 4.42 -7.72
CA LYS A 10 12.18 3.41 -8.60
C LYS A 10 10.66 3.47 -8.53
N THR A 11 10.06 3.18 -9.68
CA THR A 11 8.62 2.92 -9.76
C THR A 11 8.36 1.48 -9.37
N VAL A 12 7.44 1.26 -8.44
CA VAL A 12 7.01 -0.06 -8.00
C VAL A 12 5.56 -0.27 -8.42
N GLU A 13 5.30 -1.37 -9.11
CA GLU A 13 3.97 -1.83 -9.47
C GLU A 13 3.52 -2.90 -8.47
N ILE A 14 2.29 -2.75 -7.99
CA ILE A 14 1.69 -3.64 -6.99
C ILE A 14 0.42 -4.20 -7.61
N ASP A 15 0.43 -5.50 -7.90
CA ASP A 15 -0.71 -6.26 -8.36
C ASP A 15 -1.29 -7.10 -7.22
N SER A 16 -2.61 -7.03 -7.04
CA SER A 16 -3.32 -7.76 -6.01
C SER A 16 -4.79 -7.99 -6.40
N VAL A 17 -5.62 -8.34 -5.43
CA VAL A 17 -7.07 -8.48 -5.58
C VAL A 17 -7.81 -7.65 -4.54
N CYS A 18 -9.01 -7.19 -4.88
CA CYS A 18 -9.90 -6.51 -3.95
C CYS A 18 -10.31 -7.48 -2.83
N LEU A 19 -10.22 -7.01 -1.58
CA LEU A 19 -10.53 -7.84 -0.41
C LEU A 19 -12.03 -8.17 -0.28
N ASP A 20 -12.91 -7.41 -0.95
CA ASP A 20 -14.36 -7.58 -0.89
C ASP A 20 -14.89 -8.46 -2.04
N CYS A 21 -14.60 -8.07 -3.29
CA CYS A 21 -15.13 -8.75 -4.48
C CYS A 21 -14.15 -9.71 -5.19
N GLY A 22 -12.86 -9.67 -4.85
CA GLY A 22 -11.83 -10.51 -5.49
C GLY A 22 -11.39 -10.06 -6.89
N GLU A 23 -11.91 -8.96 -7.42
CA GLU A 23 -11.49 -8.41 -8.71
C GLU A 23 -10.03 -7.92 -8.67
N PRO A 24 -9.30 -7.96 -9.79
CA PRO A 24 -7.91 -7.52 -9.83
C PRO A 24 -7.79 -6.04 -9.49
N VAL A 25 -6.73 -5.70 -8.75
CA VAL A 25 -6.38 -4.32 -8.43
C VAL A 25 -4.91 -4.08 -8.72
N ARG A 26 -4.60 -2.91 -9.28
CA ARG A 26 -3.24 -2.48 -9.60
C ARG A 26 -2.98 -1.08 -9.07
N VAL A 27 -1.81 -0.89 -8.45
CA VAL A 27 -1.35 0.42 -8.00
C VAL A 27 0.10 0.61 -8.41
N VAL A 28 0.39 1.73 -9.05
CA VAL A 28 1.76 2.15 -9.36
C VAL A 28 2.17 3.24 -8.39
N VAL A 29 3.28 3.03 -7.69
CA VAL A 29 3.81 3.97 -6.70
C VAL A 29 5.26 4.32 -6.98
N LYS A 30 5.66 5.53 -6.59
CA LYS A 30 7.06 5.97 -6.61
C LYS A 30 7.30 6.89 -5.42
N ASP A 31 8.33 6.58 -4.64
CA ASP A 31 8.76 7.40 -3.49
C ASP A 31 7.59 7.79 -2.55
N GLY A 32 6.74 6.83 -2.21
CA GLY A 32 5.56 7.03 -1.36
C GLY A 32 4.37 7.72 -2.02
N LYS A 33 4.43 8.09 -3.30
CA LYS A 33 3.33 8.70 -4.05
C LYS A 33 2.66 7.68 -4.97
N ILE A 34 1.33 7.70 -5.03
CA ILE A 34 0.57 6.92 -6.02
C ILE A 34 0.60 7.69 -7.34
N LEU A 35 1.07 7.05 -8.41
CA LEU A 35 1.10 7.59 -9.76
C LEU A 35 -0.14 7.18 -10.56
N SER A 36 -0.59 5.93 -10.41
CA SER A 36 -1.83 5.43 -11.00
C SER A 36 -2.44 4.32 -10.14
N ARG A 37 -3.74 4.09 -10.33
CA ARG A 37 -4.52 3.07 -9.65
C ARG A 37 -5.65 2.59 -10.56
N ASP A 38 -5.91 1.30 -10.53
CA ASP A 38 -6.97 0.65 -11.28
C ASP A 38 -7.58 -0.46 -10.41
N PRO A 39 -8.88 -0.44 -10.08
CA PRO A 39 -9.87 0.55 -10.48
C PRO A 39 -9.66 1.94 -9.85
N GLU A 40 -10.29 2.96 -10.43
CA GLU A 40 -10.39 4.27 -9.77
C GLU A 40 -11.12 4.17 -8.43
N GLY A 41 -10.77 5.05 -7.48
CA GLY A 41 -11.42 5.06 -6.16
C GLY A 41 -10.96 3.97 -5.18
N LEU A 42 -9.91 3.21 -5.50
CA LEU A 42 -9.30 2.22 -4.60
C LEU A 42 -9.09 2.75 -3.16
N ILE A 43 -9.53 1.96 -2.18
CA ILE A 43 -9.41 2.25 -0.74
C ILE A 43 -8.41 1.26 -0.12
N GLY A 44 -7.42 1.79 0.60
CA GLY A 44 -6.52 0.99 1.43
C GLY A 44 -7.11 0.78 2.82
N HIS A 45 -7.33 -0.48 3.21
CA HIS A 45 -7.76 -0.84 4.57
C HIS A 45 -6.55 -1.21 5.42
N VAL A 46 -6.47 -0.68 6.65
CA VAL A 46 -5.48 -1.12 7.65
C VAL A 46 -6.17 -1.32 8.98
N SER A 47 -6.24 -2.57 9.44
CA SER A 47 -6.67 -2.92 10.81
C SER A 47 -5.48 -2.81 11.77
N VAL A 48 -4.95 -1.60 11.99
CA VAL A 48 -3.94 -1.39 13.03
C VAL A 48 -4.61 -1.13 14.37
N PRO A 49 -4.32 -1.92 15.42
CA PRO A 49 -4.65 -1.53 16.78
C PRO A 49 -3.71 -0.39 17.18
N ILE A 50 -4.06 0.86 16.84
CA ILE A 50 -3.21 2.05 17.04
C ILE A 50 -2.65 2.09 18.47
N GLY A 51 -3.46 1.73 19.48
CA GLY A 51 -3.04 1.66 20.88
C GLY A 51 -2.00 0.59 21.22
N ARG A 52 -1.87 -0.49 20.43
CA ARG A 52 -0.81 -1.51 20.60
C ARG A 52 0.43 -1.23 19.76
N TRP A 53 0.32 -0.44 18.70
CA TRP A 53 1.41 -0.12 17.78
C TRP A 53 2.46 0.80 18.40
N VAL A 54 2.05 1.73 19.30
CA VAL A 54 2.99 2.59 20.05
C VAL A 54 4.00 1.79 20.87
N PHE A 55 3.65 0.56 21.27
CA PHE A 55 4.50 -0.32 22.08
C PHE A 55 5.39 -1.26 21.27
N ASN A 56 5.33 -1.23 19.94
CA ASN A 56 6.09 -2.16 19.09
C ASN A 56 6.70 -1.42 17.87
N ILE A 57 7.72 -0.63 18.16
CA ILE A 57 8.47 0.23 17.22
C ILE A 57 9.51 -0.51 16.31
N PRO A 58 9.84 -1.82 16.40
CA PRO A 58 11.02 -2.32 15.66
C PRO A 58 10.80 -2.59 14.16
N TYR A 59 9.71 -2.09 13.56
CA TYR A 59 9.46 -2.20 12.11
C TYR A 59 9.21 -0.83 11.44
N SER A 60 9.83 0.23 11.96
CA SER A 60 10.04 1.49 11.22
C SER A 60 11.42 1.52 10.56
#